data_AF-A0A0D5ZGR2-F1
#
_entry.id   AF-A0A0D5ZGR2-F1
#
_cell.length_a   1.000
_cell.length_b   1.000
_cell.length_c   1.000
_cell.angle_alpha   90.00
_cell.angle_beta   90.00
_cell.angle_gamma   90.00
#
_symmetry.space_group_name_H-M   'P 1'
#
loop_
_entity.id
_entity.type
_entity.pdbx_description
1 polymer ?
#
loop_
_entity_poly.entity_id
_entity_poly.type
_entity_poly.pdbx_seq_one_letter_code
_entity_poly.pdbx_strand_id
1 'polypeptide(L)'
;MQKARCVRIVYRDSYITSFRRMIKNKLVLASFVLISLGIILFAISLQQAQVIDSKLIQTGSVAVDNSSYSSVYFGEPANLNSTLTFVIPSNHAVQYKIYSINNYTVNFHAKTSIALVSEGYAFNGTKVDVKPVSNPQGQEYMMMLKSNNGASFKVYADITANIFLAEPSNKNVGGPGVMFGMVGAVLLAAKISFIYGQLKTI
;
A
#
# COMPACT_ATOMS: atom_id res chain seq x y z
N MET A 1 -45.85 32.77 42.62
CA MET A 1 -44.73 32.26 41.78
C MET A 1 -45.29 31.36 40.68
N GLN A 2 -45.53 31.85 39.45
CA GLN A 2 -46.06 30.98 38.37
C GLN A 2 -45.77 31.49 36.93
N LYS A 3 -44.68 32.26 36.73
CA LYS A 3 -44.36 32.84 35.39
C LYS A 3 -43.30 32.09 34.59
N ALA A 4 -42.56 31.14 35.17
CA ALA A 4 -41.42 30.52 34.48
C ALA A 4 -41.78 29.37 33.52
N ARG A 5 -42.89 28.65 33.75
CA ARG A 5 -43.23 27.43 32.97
C ARG A 5 -43.79 27.74 31.57
N CYS A 6 -44.60 28.78 31.44
CA CYS A 6 -45.25 29.15 30.17
C CYS A 6 -44.24 29.72 29.15
N VAL A 7 -43.30 30.55 29.61
CA VAL A 7 -42.27 31.16 28.75
C VAL A 7 -41.35 30.11 28.11
N ARG A 8 -41.00 29.04 28.86
CA ARG A 8 -40.11 27.98 28.37
C ARG A 8 -40.73 27.12 27.26
N ILE A 9 -42.05 26.95 27.26
CA ILE A 9 -42.78 26.18 26.24
C ILE A 9 -42.90 26.98 24.94
N VAL A 10 -43.22 28.27 25.03
CA VAL A 10 -43.31 29.18 23.87
C VAL A 10 -41.96 29.32 23.16
N TYR A 11 -40.86 29.43 23.92
CA TYR A 11 -39.52 29.46 23.33
C TYR A 11 -39.17 28.16 22.59
N ARG A 12 -39.49 26.98 23.16
CA ARG A 12 -39.20 25.68 22.55
C ARG A 12 -39.93 25.47 21.22
N ASP A 13 -41.20 25.84 21.13
CA ASP A 13 -41.99 25.72 19.90
C ASP A 13 -41.51 26.68 18.80
N SER A 14 -41.02 27.86 19.18
CA SER A 14 -40.39 28.83 18.26
C SER A 14 -39.08 28.29 17.65
N TYR A 15 -38.26 27.62 18.45
CA TYR A 15 -37.05 26.96 17.95
C TYR A 15 -37.36 25.81 17.00
N ILE A 16 -38.34 24.95 17.33
CA ILE A 16 -38.70 23.80 16.49
C ILE A 16 -39.27 24.24 15.14
N THR A 17 -40.12 25.27 15.12
CA THR A 17 -40.68 25.81 13.87
C THR A 17 -39.62 26.54 13.02
N SER A 18 -38.72 27.29 13.66
CA SER A 18 -37.61 27.94 12.98
C SER A 18 -36.64 26.92 12.38
N PHE A 19 -36.33 25.85 13.10
CA PHE A 19 -35.51 24.74 12.62
C PHE A 19 -36.15 24.01 11.43
N ARG A 20 -37.48 23.78 11.47
CA ARG A 20 -38.22 23.14 10.38
C ARG A 20 -38.23 24.00 9.11
N ARG A 21 -38.30 25.33 9.24
CA ARG A 21 -38.13 26.28 8.11
C ARG A 21 -36.70 26.30 7.59
N MET A 22 -35.72 26.17 8.48
CA MET A 22 -34.30 26.15 8.14
C MET A 22 -33.95 24.90 7.30
N ILE A 23 -34.41 23.71 7.69
CA ILE A 23 -34.15 22.46 6.94
C ILE A 23 -34.79 22.47 5.55
N LYS A 24 -35.96 23.10 5.40
CA LYS A 24 -36.63 23.24 4.09
C LYS A 24 -35.99 24.28 3.18
N ASN A 25 -34.98 25.02 3.66
CA ASN A 25 -34.33 26.04 2.86
C ASN A 25 -33.39 25.40 1.82
N LYS A 26 -33.58 25.75 0.55
CA LYS A 26 -32.76 25.26 -0.57
C LYS A 26 -31.26 25.50 -0.35
N LEU A 27 -30.88 26.60 0.32
CA LEU A 27 -29.49 26.95 0.58
C LEU A 27 -28.86 26.08 1.68
N VAL A 28 -29.64 25.72 2.71
CA VAL A 28 -29.21 24.77 3.76
C VAL A 28 -29.10 23.37 3.17
N LEU A 29 -30.07 22.97 2.33
CA LEU A 29 -29.99 21.70 1.61
C LEU A 29 -28.75 21.63 0.70
N ALA A 30 -28.49 22.69 -0.08
CA ALA A 30 -27.29 22.78 -0.93
C ALA A 30 -25.99 22.71 -0.11
N SER A 31 -25.95 23.33 1.08
CA SER A 31 -24.79 23.25 1.96
C SER A 31 -24.50 21.84 2.44
N PHE A 32 -25.52 21.06 2.81
CA PHE A 32 -25.36 19.65 3.19
C PHE A 32 -24.89 18.80 2.02
N VAL A 33 -25.41 19.04 0.82
CA VAL A 33 -24.97 18.34 -0.40
C VAL A 33 -23.50 18.63 -0.72
N LEU A 34 -23.05 19.88 -0.57
CA LEU A 34 -21.66 20.26 -0.82
C LEU A 34 -20.70 19.67 0.22
N ILE A 35 -21.10 19.65 1.50
CA ILE A 35 -20.33 19.02 2.58
C ILE A 35 -20.21 17.52 2.33
N SER A 36 -21.31 16.83 2.03
CA SER A 36 -21.30 15.39 1.79
C SER A 36 -20.47 15.03 0.56
N LEU A 37 -20.62 15.78 -0.54
CA LEU A 37 -19.83 15.59 -1.75
C LEU A 37 -18.33 15.84 -1.48
N GLY A 38 -18.00 16.88 -0.70
CA GLY A 38 -16.62 17.18 -0.33
C GLY A 38 -15.96 16.07 0.49
N ILE A 39 -16.67 15.52 1.47
CA ILE A 39 -16.20 14.39 2.28
C ILE A 39 -16.01 13.13 1.41
N ILE A 40 -16.95 12.83 0.52
CA ILE A 40 -16.87 11.66 -0.37
C ILE A 40 -15.65 11.78 -1.30
N LEU A 41 -15.47 12.93 -1.94
CA LEU A 41 -14.32 13.16 -2.84
C LEU A 41 -12.98 13.12 -2.10
N PHE A 42 -12.94 13.67 -0.87
CA PHE A 42 -11.75 13.60 -0.02
C PHE A 42 -11.46 12.15 0.41
N ALA A 43 -12.47 11.37 0.80
CA ALA A 43 -12.31 9.97 1.17
C ALA A 43 -11.83 9.11 -0.01
N ILE A 44 -12.36 9.34 -1.22
CA ILE A 44 -11.86 8.68 -2.44
C ILE A 44 -10.40 9.06 -2.68
N SER A 45 -10.02 10.34 -2.52
CA SER A 45 -8.63 10.78 -2.66
C SER A 45 -7.66 10.11 -1.68
N LEU A 46 -8.14 9.63 -0.53
CA LEU A 46 -7.35 8.93 0.47
C LEU A 46 -7.24 7.42 0.23
N GLN A 47 -8.05 6.86 -0.68
CA GLN A 47 -7.87 5.46 -1.08
C GLN A 47 -6.53 5.34 -1.78
N GLN A 48 -5.61 4.56 -1.21
CA GLN A 48 -4.31 4.27 -1.80
C GLN A 48 -4.43 3.05 -2.70
N ALA A 49 -4.02 3.17 -3.95
CA ALA A 49 -3.77 2.01 -4.79
C ALA A 49 -2.35 1.53 -4.51
N GLN A 50 -2.17 0.24 -4.24
CA GLN A 50 -0.84 -0.34 -4.23
C GLN A 50 -0.44 -0.65 -5.67
N VAL A 51 0.54 0.08 -6.16
CA VAL A 51 1.18 -0.19 -7.45
C VAL A 51 2.39 -1.07 -7.18
N ILE A 52 2.50 -2.17 -7.92
CA ILE A 52 3.69 -3.01 -7.92
C ILE A 52 4.59 -2.50 -9.03
N ASP A 53 5.73 -1.92 -8.65
CA ASP A 53 6.82 -1.64 -9.58
C ASP A 53 7.90 -2.72 -9.46
N SER A 54 8.38 -3.22 -10.58
CA SER A 54 9.35 -4.32 -10.62
C SER A 54 10.67 -3.82 -11.19
N LYS A 55 11.72 -3.81 -10.36
CA LYS A 55 13.04 -3.31 -10.75
C LYS A 55 14.07 -4.43 -10.74
N LEU A 56 14.79 -4.62 -11.85
CA LEU A 56 15.95 -5.51 -11.91
C LEU A 56 17.04 -4.98 -10.97
N ILE A 57 17.42 -5.77 -9.98
CA ILE A 57 18.43 -5.39 -8.98
C ILE A 57 19.76 -6.09 -9.22
N GLN A 58 19.74 -7.31 -9.76
CA GLN A 58 20.95 -8.07 -10.01
C GLN A 58 20.72 -9.09 -11.12
N THR A 59 21.75 -9.28 -11.95
CA THR A 59 21.83 -10.40 -12.89
C THR A 59 23.05 -11.23 -12.52
N GLY A 60 22.85 -12.52 -12.27
CA GLY A 60 23.91 -13.50 -12.05
C GLY A 60 24.00 -14.45 -13.24
N SER A 61 25.21 -14.86 -13.61
CA SER A 61 25.41 -15.94 -14.59
C SER A 61 26.34 -16.99 -14.03
N VAL A 62 26.01 -18.26 -14.20
CA VAL A 62 26.86 -19.37 -13.78
C VAL A 62 26.86 -20.48 -14.81
N ALA A 63 28.02 -21.09 -15.03
CA ALA A 63 28.11 -22.34 -15.76
C ALA A 63 27.65 -23.46 -14.82
N VAL A 64 26.62 -24.18 -15.23
CA VAL A 64 26.10 -25.32 -14.47
C VAL A 64 26.66 -26.58 -15.10
N ASP A 65 27.34 -27.38 -14.29
CA ASP A 65 27.90 -28.66 -14.70
C ASP A 65 26.96 -29.83 -14.38
N ASN A 66 27.14 -30.93 -15.10
CA ASN A 66 26.34 -32.15 -14.92
C ASN A 66 26.65 -32.89 -13.61
N SER A 67 27.90 -32.88 -13.19
CA SER A 67 28.41 -33.71 -12.09
C SER A 67 28.44 -32.99 -10.74
N SER A 68 28.14 -31.70 -10.66
CA SER A 68 28.30 -30.92 -9.44
C SER A 68 27.31 -29.78 -9.33
N TYR A 69 27.06 -29.32 -8.11
CA TYR A 69 26.28 -28.11 -7.87
C TYR A 69 27.19 -26.89 -8.06
N SER A 70 26.76 -25.98 -8.94
CA SER A 70 27.33 -24.64 -9.05
C SER A 70 26.59 -23.70 -8.12
N SER A 71 27.29 -22.83 -7.38
CA SER A 71 26.68 -21.87 -6.47
C SER A 71 26.68 -20.45 -7.03
N VAL A 72 25.61 -19.71 -6.75
CA VAL A 72 25.46 -18.28 -7.04
C VAL A 72 25.01 -17.59 -5.77
N TYR A 73 25.70 -16.52 -5.39
CA TYR A 73 25.34 -15.70 -4.25
C TYR A 73 24.65 -14.44 -4.73
N PHE A 74 23.58 -14.07 -4.03
CA PHE A 74 22.87 -12.82 -4.30
C PHE A 74 22.34 -12.23 -3.01
N GLY A 75 22.20 -10.91 -3.02
CA GLY A 75 21.68 -10.15 -1.89
C GLY A 75 20.35 -9.49 -2.26
N GLU A 76 19.42 -9.48 -1.32
CA GLU A 76 18.17 -8.75 -1.44
C GLU A 76 18.15 -7.55 -0.49
N PRO A 77 17.75 -6.36 -0.98
CA PRO A 77 17.53 -5.19 -0.13
C PRO A 77 16.42 -5.44 0.90
N ALA A 78 16.51 -4.76 2.04
CA ALA A 78 15.57 -4.92 3.15
C ALA A 78 14.12 -4.66 2.75
N ASN A 79 13.21 -5.51 3.25
CA ASN A 79 11.74 -5.37 3.14
C ASN A 79 11.18 -5.32 1.71
N LEU A 80 11.89 -5.89 0.73
CA LEU A 80 11.39 -6.01 -0.64
C LEU A 80 11.14 -7.48 -0.99
N ASN A 81 10.04 -7.75 -1.70
CA ASN A 81 9.80 -9.08 -2.26
C ASN A 81 10.63 -9.19 -3.54
N SER A 82 11.32 -10.30 -3.74
CA SER A 82 12.09 -10.49 -4.96
C SER A 82 11.58 -11.68 -5.74
N THR A 83 11.57 -11.55 -7.06
CA THR A 83 11.28 -12.65 -7.98
C THR A 83 12.55 -12.96 -8.75
N LEU A 84 12.96 -14.21 -8.66
CA LEU A 84 14.07 -14.76 -9.43
C LEU A 84 13.54 -15.34 -10.74
N THR A 85 14.09 -14.91 -11.87
CA THR A 85 13.76 -15.42 -13.19
C THR A 85 14.95 -16.17 -13.79
N PHE A 86 14.73 -17.43 -14.15
CA PHE A 86 15.74 -18.27 -14.79
C PHE A 86 15.72 -18.10 -16.30
N VAL A 87 16.88 -17.80 -16.88
CA VAL A 87 17.11 -17.81 -18.33
C VAL A 87 18.04 -18.98 -18.65
N ILE A 88 17.46 -19.99 -19.30
CA ILE A 88 18.10 -21.28 -19.53
C ILE A 88 18.00 -21.59 -21.03
N PRO A 89 19.04 -22.15 -21.66
CA PRO A 89 18.96 -22.57 -23.05
C PRO A 89 17.80 -23.55 -23.32
N SER A 90 17.20 -23.48 -24.50
CA SER A 90 16.07 -24.33 -24.89
C SER A 90 16.41 -25.82 -24.73
N ASN A 91 15.45 -26.63 -24.23
CA ASN A 91 15.58 -28.07 -23.97
C ASN A 91 16.52 -28.45 -22.81
N HIS A 92 16.92 -27.48 -22.00
CA HIS A 92 17.66 -27.73 -20.76
C HIS A 92 16.79 -27.44 -19.53
N ALA A 93 17.11 -28.15 -18.45
CA ALA A 93 16.50 -27.95 -17.14
C ALA A 93 17.59 -28.00 -16.08
N VAL A 94 17.44 -27.20 -15.04
CA VAL A 94 18.29 -27.24 -13.85
C VAL A 94 17.48 -27.58 -12.62
N GLN A 95 18.06 -28.39 -11.75
CA GLN A 95 17.61 -28.49 -10.38
C GLN A 95 18.19 -27.30 -9.61
N TYR A 96 17.35 -26.58 -8.87
CA TYR A 96 17.77 -25.47 -8.04
C TYR A 96 17.45 -25.72 -6.56
N LYS A 97 18.30 -25.19 -5.69
CA LYS A 97 18.05 -25.04 -4.25
C LYS A 97 18.49 -23.66 -3.80
N ILE A 98 17.60 -22.91 -3.16
CA ILE A 98 17.86 -21.57 -2.65
C ILE A 98 17.92 -21.65 -1.13
N TYR A 99 19.00 -21.16 -0.57
CA TYR A 99 19.24 -21.07 0.86
C TYR A 99 19.33 -19.61 1.28
N SER A 100 18.75 -19.26 2.43
CA SER A 100 19.01 -17.98 3.09
C SER A 100 20.21 -18.12 4.03
N ILE A 101 21.05 -17.10 4.04
CA ILE A 101 22.25 -17.01 4.87
C ILE A 101 22.06 -15.89 5.88
N ASN A 102 22.04 -16.24 7.16
CA ASN A 102 21.91 -15.29 8.26
C ASN A 102 23.20 -15.27 9.07
N ASN A 103 23.93 -14.16 8.97
CA ASN A 103 25.11 -13.90 9.79
C ASN A 103 24.68 -13.12 11.03
N TYR A 104 24.91 -13.68 12.22
CA TYR A 104 24.54 -13.06 13.50
C TYR A 104 25.63 -13.30 14.53
N THR A 105 25.71 -12.41 15.52
CA THR A 105 26.71 -12.53 16.60
C THR A 105 26.04 -13.04 17.86
N VAL A 106 26.55 -14.13 18.43
CA VAL A 106 26.14 -14.62 19.75
C VAL A 106 27.36 -14.62 20.66
N ASN A 107 27.28 -13.94 21.80
CA ASN A 107 28.37 -13.85 22.77
C ASN A 107 29.69 -13.42 22.12
N PHE A 108 29.64 -12.40 21.25
CA PHE A 108 30.80 -11.88 20.49
C PHE A 108 31.45 -12.87 19.50
N HIS A 109 30.81 -14.00 19.23
CA HIS A 109 31.22 -14.92 18.17
C HIS A 109 30.29 -14.81 16.97
N ALA A 110 30.89 -14.62 15.79
CA ALA A 110 30.18 -14.68 14.52
C ALA A 110 29.64 -16.10 14.29
N LYS A 111 28.35 -16.21 14.02
CA LYS A 111 27.66 -17.43 13.64
C LYS A 111 26.94 -17.22 12.32
N THR A 112 26.86 -18.27 11.52
CA THR A 112 26.11 -18.31 10.28
C THR A 112 25.06 -19.40 10.38
N SER A 113 23.80 -19.03 10.13
CA SER A 113 22.70 -19.97 9.96
C SER A 113 22.35 -20.05 8.49
N ILE A 114 22.14 -21.28 8.00
CA ILE A 114 21.75 -21.56 6.61
C ILE A 114 20.41 -22.29 6.67
N ALA A 115 19.40 -21.76 5.98
CA ALA A 115 18.07 -22.37 5.92
C ALA A 115 17.63 -22.55 4.46
N LEU A 116 17.04 -23.70 4.14
CA LEU A 116 16.45 -23.93 2.82
C LEU A 116 15.18 -23.08 2.67
N VAL A 117 15.12 -22.30 1.60
CA VAL A 117 14.00 -21.39 1.28
C VAL A 117 13.11 -22.00 0.20
N SER A 118 13.71 -22.53 -0.86
CA SER A 118 12.99 -23.10 -1.99
C SER A 118 13.85 -24.11 -2.74
N GLU A 119 13.24 -25.15 -3.30
CA GLU A 119 13.91 -26.08 -4.20
C GLU A 119 12.96 -26.56 -5.30
N GLY A 120 13.51 -26.95 -6.43
CA GLY A 120 12.72 -27.46 -7.54
C GLY A 120 13.51 -27.61 -8.83
N TYR A 121 12.78 -27.66 -9.94
CA TYR A 121 13.35 -27.65 -11.28
C TYR A 121 12.95 -26.35 -11.99
N ALA A 122 13.91 -25.76 -12.70
CA ALA A 122 13.71 -24.56 -13.49
C ALA A 122 14.01 -24.84 -14.97
N PHE A 123 13.17 -24.25 -15.81
CA PHE A 123 13.30 -24.18 -17.27
C PHE A 123 13.41 -22.71 -17.66
N ASN A 124 13.55 -22.44 -18.96
CA ASN A 124 13.61 -21.06 -19.44
C ASN A 124 12.33 -20.29 -19.06
N GLY A 125 12.49 -19.14 -18.43
CA GLY A 125 11.40 -18.28 -17.96
C GLY A 125 10.76 -18.71 -16.64
N THR A 126 11.26 -19.75 -15.96
CA THR A 126 10.75 -20.12 -14.63
C THR A 126 10.98 -18.97 -13.65
N LYS A 127 9.92 -18.63 -12.90
CA LYS A 127 9.94 -17.59 -11.87
C LYS A 127 9.79 -18.21 -10.49
N VAL A 128 10.62 -17.78 -9.56
CA VAL A 128 10.58 -18.22 -8.16
C VAL A 128 10.53 -17.00 -7.27
N ASP A 129 9.47 -16.86 -6.50
CA ASP A 129 9.34 -15.79 -5.53
C ASP A 129 10.13 -16.14 -4.27
N VAL A 130 11.03 -15.24 -3.90
CA VAL A 130 11.79 -15.30 -2.66
C VAL A 130 11.12 -14.31 -1.70
N LYS A 131 10.50 -14.86 -0.65
CA LYS A 131 9.88 -14.02 0.38
C LYS A 131 10.96 -13.31 1.19
N PRO A 132 10.76 -12.03 1.54
CA PRO A 132 11.70 -11.33 2.39
C PRO A 132 11.75 -12.01 3.75
N VAL A 133 12.96 -12.21 4.23
CA VAL A 133 13.19 -12.41 5.66
C VAL A 133 13.23 -11.02 6.29
N SER A 134 12.57 -10.83 7.43
CA SER A 134 12.50 -9.54 8.14
C SER A 134 13.88 -9.13 8.68
N ASN A 135 14.78 -8.71 7.79
CA ASN A 135 16.12 -8.24 8.13
C ASN A 135 16.30 -6.79 7.65
N PRO A 136 16.46 -5.81 8.56
CA PRO A 136 16.65 -4.40 8.20
C PRO A 136 17.96 -4.12 7.46
N GLN A 137 18.91 -5.05 7.42
CA GLN A 137 20.19 -4.92 6.71
C GLN A 137 20.17 -5.56 5.31
N GLY A 138 19.05 -6.14 4.89
CA GLY A 138 18.97 -6.98 3.69
C GLY A 138 19.28 -8.45 3.99
N GLN A 139 19.05 -9.31 3.01
CA GLN A 139 19.17 -10.76 3.17
C GLN A 139 20.11 -11.34 2.12
N GLU A 140 21.07 -12.15 2.55
CA GLU A 140 21.94 -12.90 1.64
C GLU A 140 21.33 -14.26 1.35
N TYR A 141 21.47 -14.69 0.10
CA TYR A 141 21.02 -15.98 -0.39
C TYR A 141 22.12 -16.68 -1.18
N MET A 142 22.09 -18.01 -1.13
CA MET A 142 22.90 -18.88 -1.95
C MET A 142 21.99 -19.79 -2.75
N MET A 143 22.17 -19.78 -4.06
CA MET A 143 21.47 -20.68 -4.97
C MET A 143 22.45 -21.73 -5.48
N MET A 144 22.08 -22.99 -5.32
CA MET A 144 22.80 -24.12 -5.86
C MET A 144 22.05 -24.63 -7.08
N LEU A 145 22.76 -24.80 -8.19
CA LEU A 145 22.24 -25.22 -9.48
C LEU A 145 22.94 -26.48 -9.95
N LYS A 146 22.19 -27.45 -10.44
CA LYS A 146 22.72 -28.68 -11.03
C LYS A 146 21.99 -28.97 -12.33
N SER A 147 22.74 -29.34 -13.37
CA SER A 147 22.15 -29.72 -14.65
C SER A 147 21.40 -31.05 -14.51
N ASN A 148 20.18 -31.11 -15.04
CA ASN A 148 19.37 -32.34 -15.02
C ASN A 148 19.61 -33.21 -16.27
N ASN A 149 20.08 -32.62 -17.37
CA ASN A 149 20.08 -33.25 -18.70
C ASN A 149 21.46 -33.74 -19.14
N GLY A 150 22.44 -33.86 -18.25
CA GLY A 150 23.72 -34.46 -18.63
C GLY A 150 24.76 -33.48 -19.21
N ALA A 151 24.31 -32.31 -19.70
CA ALA A 151 25.15 -31.34 -20.40
C ALA A 151 25.47 -30.13 -19.52
N SER A 152 26.69 -29.60 -19.64
CA SER A 152 27.06 -28.31 -19.04
C SER A 152 26.53 -27.16 -19.90
N PHE A 153 25.93 -26.16 -19.28
CA PHE A 153 25.44 -24.96 -19.96
C PHE A 153 25.43 -23.74 -19.04
N LYS A 154 25.43 -22.55 -19.62
CA LYS A 154 25.31 -21.30 -18.86
C LYS A 154 23.86 -21.03 -18.52
N VAL A 155 23.61 -20.71 -17.24
CA VAL A 155 22.33 -20.22 -16.73
C VAL A 155 22.51 -18.77 -16.32
N TYR A 156 21.54 -17.94 -16.72
CA TYR A 156 21.42 -16.58 -16.20
C TYR A 156 20.22 -16.52 -15.26
N ALA A 157 20.38 -15.76 -14.19
CA ALA A 157 19.38 -15.59 -13.16
C ALA A 157 19.20 -14.10 -12.90
N ASP A 158 18.01 -13.59 -13.26
CA ASP A 158 17.64 -12.19 -13.09
C ASP A 158 16.81 -12.04 -11.82
N ILE A 159 17.28 -11.21 -10.91
CA ILE A 159 16.61 -10.92 -9.64
C ILE A 159 15.93 -9.58 -9.77
N THR A 160 14.61 -9.61 -9.69
CA THR A 160 13.77 -8.42 -9.78
C THR A 160 13.12 -8.17 -8.43
N ALA A 161 13.34 -6.99 -7.85
CA ALA A 161 12.66 -6.57 -6.63
C ALA A 161 11.31 -5.94 -6.99
N ASN A 162 10.27 -6.38 -6.31
CA ASN A 162 8.91 -5.85 -6.37
C ASN A 162 8.73 -4.83 -5.24
N ILE A 163 8.57 -3.57 -5.63
CA ILE A 163 8.38 -2.43 -4.74
C ILE A 163 6.89 -2.11 -4.73
N PHE A 164 6.28 -2.08 -3.55
CA PHE A 164 4.90 -1.62 -3.37
C PHE A 164 4.90 -0.12 -3.16
N LEU A 165 4.52 0.63 -4.19
CA LEU A 165 4.30 2.07 -4.10
C LEU A 165 2.85 2.31 -3.70
N ALA A 166 2.64 2.99 -2.57
CA ALA A 166 1.33 3.47 -2.18
C ALA A 166 1.09 4.82 -2.87
N GLU A 167 0.35 4.82 -3.98
CA GLU A 167 -0.06 6.06 -4.64
C GLU A 167 -1.51 6.40 -4.28
N PRO A 168 -1.83 7.69 -4.05
CA PRO A 168 -3.21 8.10 -3.90
C PRO A 168 -3.98 7.79 -5.20
N SER A 169 -5.13 7.12 -5.09
CA SER A 169 -5.92 6.65 -6.24
C SER A 169 -6.27 7.76 -7.24
N ASN A 170 -6.38 9.00 -6.78
CA ASN A 170 -6.53 10.16 -7.65
C ASN A 170 -6.10 11.45 -6.92
N LYS A 171 -4.89 11.93 -7.25
CA LYS A 171 -4.30 13.18 -6.71
C LYS A 171 -5.17 14.42 -7.01
N ASN A 172 -6.05 14.36 -8.00
CA ASN A 172 -6.80 15.51 -8.50
C ASN A 172 -8.18 15.70 -7.86
N VAL A 173 -8.68 14.77 -7.05
CA VAL A 173 -10.01 14.86 -6.40
C VAL A 173 -9.98 15.32 -4.94
N GLY A 174 -8.84 15.22 -4.25
CA GLY A 174 -8.70 15.66 -2.86
C GLY A 174 -8.85 17.17 -2.69
N GLY A 175 -8.18 17.96 -3.53
CA GLY A 175 -8.26 19.43 -3.52
C GLY A 175 -9.69 19.97 -3.74
N PRO A 176 -10.39 19.54 -4.81
CA PRO A 176 -11.80 19.88 -5.01
C PRO A 176 -12.71 19.43 -3.86
N GLY A 177 -12.46 18.26 -3.27
CA GLY A 177 -13.23 17.75 -2.12
C GLY A 177 -13.16 18.68 -0.90
N VAL A 178 -11.96 19.15 -0.54
CA VAL A 178 -11.78 20.13 0.54
C VAL A 178 -12.49 21.44 0.24
N MET A 179 -12.39 21.94 -1.00
CA MET A 179 -13.06 23.17 -1.43
C MET A 179 -14.59 23.07 -1.32
N PHE A 180 -15.20 21.98 -1.79
CA PHE A 180 -16.65 21.79 -1.66
C PHE A 180 -17.09 21.68 -0.21
N GLY A 181 -16.32 21.00 0.64
CA GLY A 181 -16.57 20.93 2.08
C GLY A 181 -16.54 22.30 2.76
N MET A 182 -15.52 23.12 2.46
CA MET A 182 -15.38 24.47 2.99
C MET A 182 -16.51 25.39 2.53
N VAL A 183 -16.83 25.39 1.23
CA VAL A 183 -17.92 26.21 0.69
C VAL A 183 -19.26 25.83 1.31
N GLY A 184 -19.53 24.53 1.46
CA GLY A 184 -20.73 24.05 2.15
C GLY A 184 -20.79 24.50 3.62
N ALA A 185 -19.68 24.39 4.36
CA ALA A 185 -19.61 24.84 5.74
C ALA A 185 -19.83 26.36 5.90
N VAL A 186 -19.23 27.16 5.01
CA VAL A 186 -19.40 28.63 5.00
C VAL A 186 -20.85 29.01 4.69
N LEU A 187 -21.49 28.38 3.71
CA LEU A 187 -22.89 28.63 3.37
C LEU A 187 -23.84 28.26 4.53
N LEU A 188 -23.57 27.14 5.20
CA LEU A 188 -24.33 26.71 6.36
C LEU A 188 -24.18 27.70 7.51
N ALA A 189 -22.94 28.09 7.83
CA ALA A 189 -22.64 29.05 8.89
C ALA A 189 -23.29 30.42 8.61
N ALA A 190 -23.12 30.95 7.39
CA ALA A 190 -23.72 32.22 6.98
C ALA A 190 -25.24 32.22 7.14
N LYS A 191 -25.91 31.10 6.81
CA LYS A 191 -27.36 31.02 6.93
C LYS A 191 -27.84 30.89 8.37
N ILE A 192 -27.12 30.13 9.20
CA ILE A 192 -27.38 30.06 10.65
C ILE A 192 -27.22 31.46 11.26
N SER A 193 -26.14 32.16 10.95
CA SER A 193 -25.88 33.53 11.44
C SER A 193 -26.96 34.52 11.01
N PHE A 194 -27.48 34.44 9.79
CA PHE A 194 -28.59 35.30 9.34
C PHE A 194 -29.88 35.06 10.15
N ILE A 195 -30.21 33.80 10.45
CA ILE A 195 -31.42 33.45 11.20
C ILE A 195 -31.31 33.89 12.67
N TYR A 196 -30.15 33.65 13.30
CA TYR A 196 -29.91 34.07 14.69
C TYR A 196 -29.71 35.59 14.84
N GLY A 197 -29.17 36.26 13.81
CA GLY A 197 -29.07 37.72 13.79
C GLY A 197 -30.44 38.41 13.78
N GLN A 198 -31.40 37.86 13.03
CA GLN A 198 -32.79 38.36 12.97
C GLN A 198 -33.55 38.16 14.30
N LEU A 199 -33.21 37.13 15.07
CA LEU A 199 -33.80 36.86 16.40
C LEU A 199 -33.32 37.83 17.50
N LYS A 200 -32.24 38.58 17.28
CA LYS A 200 -31.70 39.56 18.25
C LYS A 200 -32.32 40.96 18.11
N THR A 201 -33.08 41.20 17.04
CA THR A 201 -33.72 42.47 16.68
C THR A 201 -35.23 42.51 16.97
N ILE A 202 -35.77 41.51 17.66
CA ILE A 202 -37.15 41.44 18.14
C ILE A 202 -37.11 41.31 19.66
#